data_AF-A0A1R3W924-F1
#
_entry.id   AF-A0A1R3W924-F1
#
_cell.length_a   1.000
_cell.length_b   1.000
_cell.length_c   1.000
_cell.angle_alpha   90.00
_cell.angle_beta   90.00
_cell.angle_gamma   90.00
#
_symmetry.space_group_name_H-M   'P 1'
#
loop_
_entity.id
_entity.type
_entity.pdbx_description
1 polymer ?
#
loop_
_entity_poly.entity_id
_entity_poly.type
_entity_poly.pdbx_seq_one_letter_code
_entity_poly.pdbx_strand_id
1 'polypeptide(L)' 'MTRLFAIDEGAFEAMIERMDRIERRLEALKPESEWVSILEYAEAKGVMPRTVRNWIAQGRLEARGSGMAREVRR' A
#
# COMPACT_ATOMS: atom_id res chain seq x y z
N MET A 1 -10.87 -36.96 -27.28
CA MET A 1 -10.26 -36.04 -28.27
C MET A 1 -9.31 -35.10 -27.55
N THR A 2 -8.03 -35.47 -27.44
CA THR A 2 -7.02 -34.62 -26.81
C THR A 2 -6.47 -33.68 -27.88
N ARG A 3 -6.88 -32.41 -27.84
CA ARG A 3 -6.35 -31.38 -28.74
C ARG A 3 -4.97 -30.99 -28.23
N LEU A 4 -3.92 -31.48 -28.90
CA LEU A 4 -2.54 -31.10 -28.64
C LEU A 4 -2.38 -29.65 -29.12
N PHE A 5 -2.34 -28.69 -28.20
CA PHE A 5 -1.93 -27.34 -28.53
C PHE A 5 -0.43 -27.40 -28.80
N ALA A 6 -0.01 -27.16 -30.06
CA ALA A 6 1.37 -26.80 -30.35
C ALA A 6 1.60 -25.41 -29.75
N ILE A 7 1.90 -25.38 -28.45
CA ILE A 7 2.34 -24.17 -27.77
C ILE A 7 3.79 -24.01 -28.20
N ASP A 8 4.07 -22.95 -28.96
CA ASP A 8 5.44 -22.51 -29.18
C ASP A 8 6.06 -22.24 -27.81
N GLU A 9 7.08 -23.03 -27.47
CA GLU A 9 7.77 -22.96 -26.18
C GLU A 9 8.31 -21.55 -25.93
N GLY A 10 8.76 -20.86 -26.99
CA GLY A 10 9.23 -19.48 -26.90
C GLY A 10 8.10 -18.48 -26.64
N ALA A 11 6.90 -18.73 -27.17
CA ALA A 11 5.74 -17.89 -26.89
C ALA A 11 5.27 -18.03 -25.43
N PHE A 12 5.38 -19.23 -24.86
CA PHE A 12 5.05 -19.48 -23.46
C PHE A 12 6.07 -18.85 -22.52
N GLU A 13 7.36 -18.98 -22.83
CA GLU A 13 8.43 -18.34 -22.06
C GLU A 13 8.32 -16.80 -22.09
N ALA A 14 8.08 -16.22 -23.26
CA ALA A 14 7.84 -14.77 -23.39
C ALA A 14 6.61 -14.29 -22.60
N MET A 15 5.57 -15.13 -22.50
CA MET A 15 4.39 -14.83 -21.69
C MET A 15 4.71 -14.83 -20.19
N ILE A 16 5.46 -15.82 -19.69
CA ILE A 16 5.91 -15.87 -18.29
C ILE A 16 6.75 -14.64 -17.95
N GLU A 17 7.75 -14.29 -18.79
CA GLU A 17 8.58 -13.11 -18.57
C GLU A 17 7.76 -11.82 -18.51
N ARG A 18 6.71 -11.74 -19.35
CA ARG A 18 5.79 -10.60 -19.35
C ARG A 18 4.97 -10.54 -18.07
N MET A 19 4.49 -11.68 -17.57
CA MET A 19 3.75 -11.77 -16.30
C MET A 19 4.64 -11.34 -15.13
N ASP A 20 5.85 -11.87 -15.02
CA ASP A 20 6.81 -11.50 -13.97
C ASP A 20 7.14 -10.00 -13.96
N ARG A 21 7.20 -9.39 -15.15
CA ARG A 21 7.46 -7.94 -15.29
C ARG A 21 6.26 -7.12 -14.82
N ILE A 22 5.04 -7.59 -15.06
CA ILE A 22 3.82 -6.94 -14.61
C ILE A 22 3.71 -7.05 -13.09
N GLU A 23 3.94 -8.23 -12.52
CA GLU A 23 3.92 -8.46 -11.07
C GLU A 23 4.93 -7.57 -10.35
N ARG A 24 6.17 -7.50 -10.84
CA ARG A 24 7.19 -6.59 -10.29
C ARG A 24 6.77 -5.13 -10.33
N ARG A 25 6.09 -4.70 -11.39
CA ARG A 25 5.55 -3.32 -11.48
C ARG A 25 4.40 -3.09 -10.52
N LEU A 26 3.53 -4.08 -10.32
CA LEU A 26 2.41 -3.99 -9.38
C LEU A 26 2.88 -3.97 -7.92
N GLU A 27 3.88 -4.77 -7.57
CA GLU A 27 4.52 -4.74 -6.26
C GLU A 27 5.14 -3.37 -5.96
N ALA A 28 5.77 -2.75 -6.96
CA ALA A 28 6.31 -1.39 -6.84
C ALA A 28 5.21 -0.31 -6.73
N LEU A 29 3.98 -0.62 -7.13
CA LEU A 29 2.82 0.29 -7.10
C LEU A 29 1.96 0.12 -5.84
N LYS A 30 2.37 -0.67 -4.83
CA LYS A 30 1.64 -0.78 -3.56
C LYS A 30 1.33 0.63 -3.05
N PRO A 31 0.06 1.07 -3.09
CA PRO A 31 -0.27 2.42 -2.68
C PRO A 31 0.09 2.51 -1.21
N GLU A 32 0.93 3.48 -0.85
CA GLU A 32 1.19 3.80 0.54
C GLU A 32 -0.17 4.01 1.21
N SER A 33 -0.43 3.29 2.30
CA SER A 33 -1.70 3.41 3.02
C SER A 33 -1.94 4.89 3.32
N GLU A 34 -3.08 5.43 2.84
CA GLU A 34 -3.46 6.81 3.17
C GLU A 34 -3.63 7.00 4.68
N TRP A 35 -3.91 5.91 5.40
CA TRP A 35 -4.09 5.89 6.84
C TRP A 35 -2.85 5.30 7.51
N VAL A 36 -2.22 6.10 8.35
CA VAL A 36 -1.03 5.72 9.12
C VAL A 36 -1.32 5.86 10.61
N SER A 37 -0.56 5.17 11.45
CA SER A 37 -0.70 5.33 12.90
C SER A 37 -0.36 6.76 13.33
N ILE A 38 -0.86 7.18 14.50
CA ILE A 38 -0.48 8.46 15.10
C ILE A 38 1.04 8.58 15.30
N LEU A 39 1.72 7.45 15.59
CA LEU A 39 3.17 7.43 15.80
C LEU A 39 3.93 7.69 14.51
N GLU A 40 3.60 6.98 13.43
CA GLU A 40 4.21 7.17 12.12
C GLU A 40 3.96 8.60 11.59
N TYR A 41 2.73 9.11 11.75
CA TYR A 41 2.42 10.48 11.35
C TYR A 41 3.25 11.51 12.15
N ALA A 42 3.42 11.29 13.45
CA ALA A 42 4.19 12.16 14.33
C ALA A 42 5.68 12.17 13.94
N GLU A 43 6.25 10.99 13.67
CA GLU A 43 7.62 10.83 13.20
C GLU A 43 7.85 11.53 11.86
N ALA A 44 6.97 11.29 10.88
CA ALA A 44 7.05 11.92 9.55
C ALA A 44 6.95 13.45 9.59
N LYS A 45 6.24 14.02 10.58
CA LYS A 45 6.11 15.48 10.78
C LYS A 45 7.10 16.06 11.78
N GLY A 46 7.92 15.24 12.44
CA GLY A 46 8.85 15.70 13.48
C GLY A 46 8.17 16.30 14.71
N VAL A 47 6.99 15.81 15.08
CA VAL A 47 6.21 16.32 16.22
C VAL A 47 5.95 15.22 17.25
N MET A 48 5.53 15.61 18.46
CA MET A 48 5.11 14.63 19.47
C MET A 48 3.74 14.02 19.11
N PRO A 49 3.49 12.74 19.42
CA PRO A 49 2.17 12.10 19.25
C PRO A 49 1.02 12.85 19.95
N ARG A 50 1.32 13.58 21.04
CA ARG A 50 0.35 14.45 21.73
C ARG A 50 -0.13 15.60 20.83
N THR A 51 0.76 16.19 20.03
CA THR A 51 0.41 17.26 19.09
C THR A 51 -0.56 16.76 18.04
N VAL A 52 -0.32 15.56 17.49
CA VAL A 52 -1.22 14.92 16.52
C VAL A 52 -2.60 14.66 17.13
N ARG A 53 -2.67 14.13 18.37
CA ARG A 53 -3.96 13.95 19.08
C ARG A 53 -4.70 15.28 19.29
N ASN A 54 -3.98 16.36 19.58
CA ASN A 54 -4.59 17.69 19.71
C ASN A 54 -5.14 18.19 18.37
N TRP A 55 -4.43 17.98 17.26
CA TRP A 55 -4.91 18.34 15.92
C TRP A 55 -6.16 17.54 15.53
N ILE A 56 -6.23 16.25 15.88
CA ILE A 56 -7.45 15.43 15.72
C ILE A 56 -8.60 16.02 16.55
N ALA A 57 -8.36 16.35 17.82
CA ALA A 57 -9.38 16.93 18.70
C ALA A 57 -9.87 18.31 18.21
N GLN A 58 -9.00 19.06 17.53
CA GLN A 58 -9.32 20.34 16.91
C GLN A 58 -9.98 20.20 15.52
N GLY A 59 -10.17 18.97 15.03
CA GLY A 59 -10.73 18.71 13.70
C GLY A 59 -9.81 19.06 12.53
N ARG A 60 -8.51 19.25 12.79
CA ARG A 60 -7.51 19.60 11.76
C ARG A 60 -7.00 18.38 10.98
N LEU A 61 -7.22 17.17 11.51
CA LEU A 61 -6.81 15.93 10.91
C LEU A 61 -7.98 14.94 10.88
N GLU A 62 -8.17 14.31 9.74
CA GLU A 62 -9.07 13.16 9.61
C GLU A 62 -8.46 11.98 10.37
N ALA A 63 -9.24 11.38 11.26
CA ALA A 63 -8.82 10.23 12.04
C ALA A 63 -9.93 9.19 12.14
N ARG A 64 -9.53 7.92 12.13
CA ARG A 64 -10.44 6.76 12.28
C ARG A 64 -9.91 5.80 13.34
N GLY A 65 -10.77 4.90 13.79
CA GLY A 65 -10.43 3.93 14.85
C GLY A 65 -10.45 4.52 16.26
N SER A 66 -9.96 3.76 17.23
CA SER A 66 -10.01 4.13 18.66
C SER A 66 -8.76 3.67 19.42
N GLY A 67 -8.48 4.34 20.54
CA GLY A 67 -7.37 3.99 21.42
C GLY A 67 -6.02 3.98 20.71
N MET A 68 -5.30 2.85 20.82
CA MET A 68 -3.97 2.64 20.23
C MET A 68 -4.01 2.30 18.75
N ALA A 69 -5.14 1.82 18.22
CA ALA A 69 -5.34 1.54 16.80
C ALA A 69 -5.88 2.75 16.02
N ARG A 70 -5.72 3.95 16.59
CA ARG A 70 -6.20 5.18 15.95
C ARG A 70 -5.24 5.58 14.84
N GLU A 71 -5.80 5.79 13.66
CA GLU A 71 -5.08 6.15 12.46
C GLU A 71 -5.44 7.56 12.02
N VAL A 72 -4.54 8.15 11.26
CA VAL A 72 -4.63 9.50 10.73
C VAL A 72 -4.39 9.45 9.24
N ARG A 73 -5.13 10.24 8.49
CA ARG A 73 -4.85 10.39 7.06
C ARG A 73 -3.55 11.19 6.87
N ARG A 74 -2.61 10.64 6.11
CA ARG A 74 -1.27 11.21 5.82
C ARG A 74 -1.36 12.59 5.15
#